data_AF-A0A8J8FZB0-F1
#
_entry.id   AF-A0A8J8FZB0-F1
#
_cell.length_a   1.000
_cell.length_b   1.000
_cell.length_c   1.000
_cell.angle_alpha   90.00
_cell.angle_beta   90.00
_cell.angle_gamma   90.00
#
_symmetry.space_group_name_H-M   'P 1'
#
loop_
_entity.id
_entity.type
_entity.pdbx_description
1 polymer ?
#
loop_
_entity_poly.entity_id
_entity_poly.type
_entity_poly.pdbx_seq_one_letter_code
_entity_poly.pdbx_strand_id
1 'polypeptide(L)'
;MNKMKLILDSENEWGFFVDPKTFDIFTIDNDIPDSSLVIVKEKEYIEDIDRTVIQTSYGIVDKNKFITKNKKEISKLMSEACSKFILARDTLPPKVKVEKELQEDKPAQLAFMLSNYDIFHLKISSTMLDGLNPFERIQDIIGNETQKLTLYDREDKWKIEYAKSSRATCKSCGLKIEKGTVRIGEPYYFDQYLNYRWHHEKCIFWSRLEIKQLENLEQLEKEDKKRIESYF
;
A
#
# COMPACT_ATOMS: atom_id res chain seq x y z
N MET A 1 -4.35 -23.92 3.57
CA MET A 1 -4.25 -23.13 2.33
C MET A 1 -3.25 -23.81 1.44
N ASN A 2 -3.66 -24.15 0.22
CA ASN A 2 -2.77 -24.65 -0.82
C ASN A 2 -1.78 -23.53 -1.20
N LYS A 3 -0.50 -23.89 -1.37
CA LYS A 3 0.55 -22.96 -1.75
C LYS A 3 1.48 -23.60 -2.78
N MET A 4 1.97 -22.77 -3.69
CA MET A 4 2.90 -23.15 -4.75
C MET A 4 4.30 -22.63 -4.45
N LYS A 5 5.32 -23.41 -4.80
CA LYS A 5 6.69 -22.93 -4.90
C LYS A 5 7.03 -22.67 -6.36
N LEU A 6 7.39 -21.43 -6.69
CA LEU A 6 7.95 -21.06 -7.99
C LEU A 6 9.46 -20.91 -7.82
N ILE A 7 10.24 -21.57 -8.67
CA ILE A 7 11.70 -21.43 -8.69
C ILE A 7 12.03 -20.52 -9.87
N LEU A 8 12.73 -19.43 -9.58
CA LEU A 8 13.20 -18.47 -10.58
C LEU A 8 14.72 -18.63 -10.74
N ASP A 9 15.24 -18.46 -11.95
CA ASP A 9 16.67 -18.28 -12.17
C ASP A 9 17.11 -16.95 -11.54
N SER A 10 17.81 -17.00 -10.41
CA SER A 10 18.21 -15.81 -9.66
C SER A 10 19.11 -14.85 -10.42
N GLU A 11 19.77 -15.28 -11.51
CA GLU A 11 20.63 -14.42 -12.32
C GLU A 11 19.83 -13.55 -13.31
N ASN A 12 18.75 -14.09 -13.87
CA ASN A 12 18.03 -13.49 -14.99
C ASN A 12 16.55 -13.23 -14.72
N GLU A 13 15.97 -13.85 -13.70
CA GLU A 13 14.56 -13.78 -13.37
C GLU A 13 14.30 -13.17 -11.99
N TRP A 14 13.27 -12.36 -11.89
CA TRP A 14 12.71 -11.90 -10.62
C TRP A 14 11.20 -11.78 -10.73
N GLY A 15 10.51 -11.76 -9.61
CA GLY A 15 9.07 -11.65 -9.65
C GLY A 15 8.44 -11.27 -8.33
N PHE A 16 7.16 -10.97 -8.43
CA PHE A 16 6.32 -10.60 -7.31
C PHE A 16 5.00 -11.35 -7.41
N PHE A 17 4.34 -11.56 -6.27
CA PHE A 17 2.96 -11.97 -6.25
C PHE A 17 2.10 -10.99 -5.46
N VAL A 18 0.82 -10.93 -5.82
CA VAL A 18 -0.19 -10.08 -5.20
C VAL A 18 -1.23 -10.97 -4.53
N ASP A 19 -1.53 -10.71 -3.26
CA ASP A 19 -2.71 -11.31 -2.63
C ASP A 19 -3.97 -10.60 -3.14
N PRO A 20 -4.89 -11.26 -3.86
CA PRO A 20 -6.10 -10.62 -4.39
C PRO A 20 -7.07 -10.14 -3.30
N LYS A 21 -6.92 -10.57 -2.04
CA LYS A 21 -7.80 -10.17 -0.93
C LYS A 21 -7.34 -8.88 -0.26
N THR A 22 -6.05 -8.59 -0.28
CA THR A 22 -5.45 -7.42 0.40
C THR A 22 -4.79 -6.45 -0.56
N PHE A 23 -4.44 -6.91 -1.77
CA PHE A 23 -3.63 -6.20 -2.77
C PHE A 23 -2.19 -5.93 -2.30
N ASP A 24 -1.75 -6.60 -1.24
CA ASP A 24 -0.35 -6.57 -0.81
C ASP A 24 0.54 -7.28 -1.84
N ILE A 25 1.76 -6.77 -1.97
CA ILE A 25 2.75 -7.21 -2.95
C ILE A 25 3.91 -7.84 -2.21
N PHE A 26 4.31 -9.02 -2.64
CA PHE A 26 5.38 -9.80 -2.03
C PHE A 26 6.40 -10.24 -3.09
N THR A 27 7.65 -10.37 -2.70
CA THR A 27 8.70 -11.02 -3.51
C THR A 27 8.44 -12.52 -3.64
N ILE A 28 8.87 -13.12 -4.74
CA ILE A 28 8.84 -14.58 -4.92
C ILE A 28 10.08 -15.19 -4.25
N ASP A 29 10.04 -15.24 -2.93
CA ASP A 29 11.04 -15.90 -2.07
C ASP A 29 10.40 -16.96 -1.16
N ASN A 30 9.07 -16.93 -1.05
CA ASN A 30 8.24 -17.78 -0.20
C ASN A 30 7.18 -18.53 -1.01
N ASP A 31 6.50 -19.45 -0.33
CA ASP A 31 5.32 -20.12 -0.86
C ASP A 31 4.24 -19.10 -1.30
N ILE A 32 3.79 -19.23 -2.53
CA ILE A 32 2.78 -18.37 -3.13
C ILE A 32 1.39 -18.96 -2.86
N PRO A 33 0.46 -18.22 -2.21
CA PRO A 33 -0.90 -18.69 -1.98
C PRO A 33 -1.68 -18.95 -3.28
N ASP A 34 -2.61 -19.91 -3.25
CA ASP A 34 -3.61 -20.07 -4.32
C ASP A 34 -4.38 -18.76 -4.56
N SER A 35 -4.76 -18.53 -5.82
CA SER A 35 -5.40 -17.33 -6.37
C SER A 35 -4.52 -16.07 -6.44
N SER A 36 -3.27 -16.10 -5.99
CA SER A 36 -2.36 -14.97 -6.15
C SER A 36 -2.11 -14.64 -7.62
N LEU A 37 -2.14 -13.36 -7.97
CA LEU A 37 -1.59 -12.86 -9.23
C LEU A 37 -0.07 -12.91 -9.10
N VAL A 38 0.59 -13.53 -10.07
CA VAL A 38 2.05 -13.67 -10.12
C VAL A 38 2.56 -12.94 -11.35
N ILE A 39 3.63 -12.17 -11.16
CA ILE A 39 4.34 -11.44 -12.19
C ILE A 39 5.78 -11.93 -12.17
N VAL A 40 6.23 -12.48 -13.28
CA VAL A 40 7.62 -12.91 -13.49
C VAL A 40 8.24 -12.01 -14.54
N LYS A 41 9.45 -11.54 -14.28
CA LYS A 41 10.25 -10.72 -15.17
C LYS A 41 11.53 -11.47 -15.48
N GLU A 42 11.86 -11.55 -16.75
CA GLU A 42 13.04 -12.22 -17.27
C GLU A 42 13.85 -11.21 -18.07
N LYS A 43 15.15 -11.16 -17.79
CA LYS A 43 16.11 -10.30 -18.46
C LYS A 43 16.79 -11.09 -19.56
N GLU A 44 16.64 -10.63 -20.79
CA GLU A 44 17.28 -11.23 -21.96
C GLU A 44 18.12 -10.19 -22.69
N TYR A 45 19.32 -10.56 -23.13
CA TYR A 45 20.15 -9.73 -23.99
C TYR A 45 19.98 -10.16 -25.44
N ILE A 46 19.55 -9.23 -26.30
CA ILE A 46 19.31 -9.49 -27.71
C ILE A 46 20.48 -8.91 -28.51
N GLU A 47 21.31 -9.80 -29.06
CA GLU A 47 22.54 -9.45 -29.81
C GLU A 47 22.25 -8.56 -31.03
N ASP A 48 21.21 -8.88 -31.80
CA ASP A 48 20.86 -8.19 -33.06
C ASP A 48 20.61 -6.67 -32.89
N ILE A 49 20.19 -6.26 -31.70
CA ILE A 49 19.86 -4.86 -31.39
C ILE A 49 20.74 -4.28 -30.29
N ASP A 50 21.74 -5.03 -29.81
CA ASP A 50 22.67 -4.65 -28.73
C ASP A 50 21.93 -4.03 -27.53
N ARG A 51 20.87 -4.71 -27.07
CA ARG A 51 20.03 -4.23 -25.97
C ARG A 51 19.58 -5.36 -25.06
N THR A 52 19.47 -5.02 -23.78
CA THR A 52 18.74 -5.83 -22.81
C THR A 52 17.24 -5.52 -22.90
N VAL A 53 16.42 -6.56 -23.01
CA VAL A 53 14.97 -6.49 -22.93
C VAL A 53 14.51 -7.19 -21.64
N ILE A 54 13.44 -6.66 -21.03
CA ILE A 54 12.77 -7.30 -19.90
C ILE A 54 11.45 -7.85 -20.42
N GLN A 55 11.37 -9.18 -20.52
CA GLN A 55 10.11 -9.86 -20.80
C GLN A 55 9.32 -10.00 -19.49
N THR A 56 8.02 -9.70 -19.53
CA THR A 56 7.14 -9.86 -18.36
C THR A 56 6.03 -10.85 -18.66
N SER A 57 5.95 -11.88 -17.83
CA SER A 57 4.92 -12.90 -17.84
C SER A 57 3.98 -12.71 -16.65
N TYR A 58 2.67 -12.83 -16.90
CA TYR A 58 1.64 -12.73 -15.88
C TYR A 58 0.89 -14.04 -15.75
N GLY A 59 0.39 -14.34 -14.56
CA GLY A 59 -0.45 -15.51 -14.36
C GLY A 59 -1.07 -15.53 -12.97
N ILE A 60 -1.78 -16.62 -12.67
CA ILE A 60 -2.37 -16.86 -11.35
C ILE A 60 -1.91 -18.20 -10.81
N VAL A 61 -1.89 -18.33 -9.48
CA VAL A 61 -1.77 -19.65 -8.86
C VAL A 61 -3.15 -20.30 -8.80
N ASP A 62 -3.30 -21.46 -9.45
CA ASP A 62 -4.49 -22.31 -9.34
C ASP A 62 -4.06 -23.75 -9.05
N LYS A 63 -4.60 -24.34 -7.99
CA LYS A 63 -4.29 -25.72 -7.55
C LYS A 63 -2.78 -25.99 -7.50
N ASN A 64 -2.04 -25.10 -6.83
CA ASN A 64 -0.57 -25.14 -6.71
C ASN A 64 0.21 -25.04 -8.04
N LYS A 65 -0.39 -24.50 -9.10
CA LYS A 65 0.29 -24.30 -10.40
C LYS A 65 0.18 -22.86 -10.87
N PHE A 66 1.25 -22.37 -11.48
CA PHE A 66 1.26 -21.08 -12.15
C PHE A 66 0.61 -21.25 -13.53
N ILE A 67 -0.51 -20.57 -13.72
CA ILE A 67 -1.27 -20.57 -14.96
C ILE A 67 -1.09 -19.22 -15.62
N THR A 68 -0.32 -19.17 -16.71
CA THR A 68 -0.09 -17.96 -17.49
C THR A 68 -1.40 -17.37 -18.01
N LYS A 69 -1.51 -16.05 -17.95
CA LYS A 69 -2.66 -15.26 -18.35
C LYS A 69 -2.19 -14.02 -19.11
N ASN A 70 -2.97 -13.59 -20.10
CA ASN A 70 -2.70 -12.29 -20.70
C ASN A 70 -3.20 -11.15 -19.80
N LYS A 71 -2.73 -9.93 -20.07
CA LYS A 71 -3.04 -8.74 -19.27
C LYS A 71 -4.54 -8.43 -19.17
N LYS A 72 -5.32 -8.72 -20.22
CA LYS A 72 -6.78 -8.52 -20.24
C LYS A 72 -7.49 -9.49 -19.29
N GLU A 73 -7.06 -10.74 -19.25
CA GLU A 73 -7.58 -11.73 -18.30
C GLU A 73 -7.24 -11.34 -16.86
N ILE A 74 -6.00 -10.90 -16.59
CA ILE A 74 -5.61 -10.41 -15.26
C ILE A 74 -6.44 -9.20 -14.86
N SER A 75 -6.61 -8.21 -15.74
CA SER A 75 -7.49 -7.06 -15.48
C SER A 75 -8.89 -7.47 -15.06
N LYS A 76 -9.48 -8.50 -15.69
CA LYS A 76 -10.80 -9.01 -15.32
C LYS A 76 -10.81 -9.65 -13.93
N LEU A 77 -9.82 -10.49 -13.63
CA LEU A 77 -9.69 -11.13 -12.32
C LEU A 77 -9.48 -10.10 -11.20
N MET A 78 -8.63 -9.10 -11.46
CA MET A 78 -8.36 -8.02 -10.52
C MET A 78 -9.55 -7.06 -10.37
N SER A 79 -10.40 -6.90 -11.39
CA SER A 79 -11.70 -6.22 -11.28
C SER A 79 -12.61 -6.89 -10.26
N GLU A 80 -12.74 -8.22 -10.33
CA GLU A 80 -13.55 -9.00 -9.40
C GLU A 80 -12.97 -8.95 -7.97
N ALA A 81 -11.65 -9.07 -7.84
CA ALA A 81 -10.95 -8.95 -6.57
C ALA A 81 -11.12 -7.55 -5.94
N CYS A 82 -10.99 -6.50 -6.74
CA CYS A 82 -11.16 -5.11 -6.32
C CYS A 82 -12.59 -4.85 -5.82
N SER A 83 -13.59 -5.36 -6.55
CA SER A 83 -14.99 -5.21 -6.17
C SER A 83 -15.28 -5.89 -4.82
N LYS A 84 -14.77 -7.10 -4.61
CA LYS A 84 -14.88 -7.81 -3.31
C LYS A 84 -14.18 -7.06 -2.18
N PHE A 85 -13.01 -6.48 -2.45
CA PHE A 85 -12.30 -5.67 -1.47
C PHE A 85 -13.13 -4.44 -1.06
N ILE A 86 -13.68 -3.72 -2.05
CA ILE A 86 -14.52 -2.54 -1.84
C ILE A 86 -15.74 -2.90 -0.97
N LEU A 87 -16.46 -3.96 -1.32
CA LEU A 87 -17.63 -4.43 -0.55
C LEU A 87 -17.27 -4.82 0.88
N ALA A 88 -16.08 -5.37 1.10
CA ALA A 88 -15.66 -5.85 2.42
C ALA A 88 -15.10 -4.75 3.34
N ARG A 89 -14.59 -3.64 2.78
CA ARG A 89 -13.80 -2.65 3.52
C ARG A 89 -14.24 -1.20 3.33
N ASP A 90 -15.18 -0.94 2.43
CA ASP A 90 -15.67 0.40 2.08
C ASP A 90 -14.53 1.40 1.79
N THR A 91 -13.49 0.93 1.08
CA THR A 91 -12.31 1.71 0.66
C THR A 91 -11.69 1.09 -0.59
N LEU A 92 -10.91 1.87 -1.35
CA LEU A 92 -10.18 1.35 -2.49
C LEU A 92 -8.99 0.48 -2.04
N PRO A 93 -8.65 -0.59 -2.79
CA PRO A 93 -7.43 -1.34 -2.49
C PRO A 93 -6.17 -0.48 -2.63
N PRO A 94 -5.08 -0.81 -1.92
CA PRO A 94 -3.81 -0.14 -2.10
C PRO A 94 -3.36 -0.16 -3.56
N LYS A 95 -2.76 0.94 -4.01
CA LYS A 95 -2.29 1.16 -5.39
C LYS A 95 -3.39 1.09 -6.46
N VAL A 96 -4.66 1.14 -6.08
CA VAL A 96 -5.78 1.34 -7.00
C VAL A 96 -6.19 2.81 -6.98
N LYS A 97 -6.39 3.40 -8.16
CA LYS A 97 -6.87 4.79 -8.31
C LYS A 97 -7.95 4.88 -9.38
N VAL A 98 -8.76 5.92 -9.34
CA VAL A 98 -9.64 6.28 -10.45
C VAL A 98 -8.78 6.66 -11.65
N GLU A 99 -9.01 5.98 -12.78
CA GLU A 99 -8.28 6.20 -14.02
C GLU A 99 -8.99 7.21 -14.93
N LYS A 100 -10.32 7.20 -14.93
CA LYS A 100 -11.14 8.12 -15.73
C LYS A 100 -12.28 8.68 -14.90
N GLU A 101 -12.76 9.84 -15.31
CA GLU A 101 -13.93 10.47 -14.73
C GLU A 101 -15.10 9.49 -14.60
N LEU A 102 -15.68 9.42 -13.40
CA LEU A 102 -16.78 8.54 -13.07
C LEU A 102 -18.05 9.01 -13.78
N GLN A 103 -18.88 8.08 -14.24
CA GLN A 103 -20.13 8.36 -14.93
C GLN A 103 -21.23 7.46 -14.37
N GLU A 104 -22.41 8.02 -14.08
CA GLU A 104 -23.53 7.34 -13.39
C GLU A 104 -23.95 6.01 -14.03
N ASP A 105 -23.99 5.95 -15.36
CA ASP A 105 -24.48 4.79 -16.12
C ASP A 105 -23.37 3.86 -16.64
N LYS A 106 -22.11 4.10 -16.28
CA LYS A 106 -20.97 3.31 -16.79
C LYS A 106 -20.22 2.61 -15.67
N PRO A 107 -19.56 1.48 -15.97
CA PRO A 107 -18.61 0.90 -15.03
C PRO A 107 -17.53 1.91 -14.63
N ALA A 108 -17.20 1.95 -13.35
CA ALA A 108 -16.08 2.76 -12.87
C ALA A 108 -14.77 2.21 -13.46
N GLN A 109 -13.97 3.11 -14.04
CA GLN A 109 -12.67 2.79 -14.64
C GLN A 109 -11.57 3.14 -13.65
N LEU A 110 -10.93 2.12 -13.09
CA LEU A 110 -9.87 2.22 -12.10
C LEU A 110 -8.57 1.63 -12.67
N ALA A 111 -7.43 1.99 -12.11
CA ALA A 111 -6.13 1.42 -12.46
C ALA A 111 -5.46 0.85 -11.21
N PHE A 112 -5.09 -0.44 -11.25
CA PHE A 112 -4.20 -1.05 -10.26
C PHE A 112 -2.76 -0.95 -10.76
N MET A 113 -1.92 -0.21 -10.04
CA MET A 113 -0.55 0.11 -10.45
C MET A 113 0.47 -0.65 -9.62
N LEU A 114 0.97 -1.77 -10.13
CA LEU A 114 2.03 -2.52 -9.48
C LEU A 114 3.38 -1.78 -9.58
N SER A 115 3.67 -1.29 -10.77
CA SER A 115 4.81 -0.46 -11.14
C SER A 115 4.38 0.58 -12.19
N ASN A 116 5.30 1.43 -12.64
CA ASN A 116 5.04 2.37 -13.74
C ASN A 116 4.73 1.66 -15.08
N TYR A 117 5.15 0.41 -15.25
CA TYR A 117 4.94 -0.38 -16.47
C TYR A 117 3.83 -1.43 -16.31
N ASP A 118 3.64 -1.92 -15.09
CA ASP A 118 2.68 -2.97 -14.75
C ASP A 118 1.37 -2.38 -14.21
N ILE A 119 0.62 -1.74 -15.11
CA ILE A 119 -0.69 -1.13 -14.82
C ILE A 119 -1.82 -2.02 -15.33
N PHE A 120 -2.77 -2.38 -14.48
CA PHE A 120 -3.96 -3.18 -14.83
C PHE A 120 -5.21 -2.31 -14.78
N HIS A 121 -5.87 -2.18 -15.93
CA HIS A 121 -7.09 -1.40 -16.08
C HIS A 121 -8.28 -2.21 -15.61
N LEU A 122 -8.96 -1.74 -14.57
CA LEU A 122 -10.08 -2.39 -13.93
C LEU A 122 -11.38 -1.70 -14.35
N LYS A 123 -12.41 -2.50 -14.60
CA LYS A 123 -13.78 -2.05 -14.80
C LYS A 123 -14.67 -2.63 -13.71
N ILE A 124 -15.30 -1.77 -12.93
CA ILE A 124 -16.17 -2.15 -11.81
C ILE A 124 -17.61 -1.86 -12.21
N SER A 125 -18.41 -2.89 -12.44
CA SER A 125 -19.83 -2.78 -12.78
C SER A 125 -20.72 -2.94 -11.56
N SER A 126 -21.97 -2.51 -11.66
CA SER A 126 -22.96 -2.65 -10.57
C SER A 126 -23.15 -4.11 -10.14
N THR A 127 -23.13 -5.03 -11.10
CA THR A 127 -23.20 -6.48 -10.84
C THR A 127 -22.06 -7.02 -9.99
N MET A 128 -20.89 -6.37 -9.99
CA MET A 128 -19.76 -6.76 -9.14
C MET A 128 -19.84 -6.13 -7.74
N LEU A 129 -20.70 -5.13 -7.56
CA LEU A 129 -20.95 -4.42 -6.31
C LEU A 129 -22.34 -4.76 -5.74
N ASP A 130 -22.81 -6.00 -5.93
CA ASP A 130 -24.11 -6.47 -5.43
C ASP A 130 -25.31 -5.58 -5.82
N GLY A 131 -25.25 -4.98 -7.00
CA GLY A 131 -26.28 -4.11 -7.56
C GLY A 131 -26.11 -2.62 -7.24
N LEU A 132 -25.14 -2.25 -6.40
CA LEU A 132 -24.85 -0.85 -6.07
C LEU A 132 -24.30 -0.08 -7.28
N ASN A 133 -24.59 1.22 -7.35
CA ASN A 133 -24.09 2.07 -8.42
C ASN A 133 -22.57 2.32 -8.26
N PRO A 134 -21.71 1.95 -9.23
CA PRO A 134 -20.26 2.19 -9.14
C PRO A 134 -19.87 3.66 -9.02
N PHE A 135 -20.60 4.57 -9.65
CA PHE A 135 -20.36 6.02 -9.55
C PHE A 135 -20.51 6.48 -8.10
N GLU A 136 -21.69 6.28 -7.51
CA GLU A 136 -21.99 6.70 -6.14
C GLU A 136 -21.04 6.03 -5.15
N ARG A 137 -20.83 4.71 -5.26
CA ARG A 137 -19.98 3.97 -4.32
C ARG A 137 -18.53 4.43 -4.33
N ILE A 138 -17.96 4.67 -5.51
CA ILE A 138 -16.56 5.12 -5.61
C ILE A 138 -16.45 6.59 -5.22
N GLN A 139 -17.42 7.44 -5.56
CA GLN A 139 -17.48 8.82 -5.09
C GLN A 139 -17.57 8.91 -3.57
N ASP A 140 -18.41 8.09 -2.93
CA ASP A 140 -18.52 8.03 -1.47
C ASP A 140 -17.21 7.61 -0.83
N ILE A 141 -16.51 6.61 -1.39
CA ILE A 141 -15.20 6.19 -0.89
C ILE A 141 -14.20 7.35 -0.98
N ILE A 142 -14.11 8.01 -2.15
CA ILE A 142 -13.18 9.13 -2.35
C ILE A 142 -13.57 10.31 -1.46
N GLY A 143 -14.86 10.61 -1.34
CA GLY A 143 -15.41 11.63 -0.48
C GLY A 143 -15.11 11.36 0.98
N ASN A 144 -15.27 10.12 1.44
CA ASN A 144 -14.95 9.69 2.80
C ASN A 144 -13.45 9.64 3.06
N GLU A 145 -12.62 9.25 2.08
CA GLU A 145 -11.16 9.35 2.18
C GLU A 145 -10.71 10.80 2.24
N THR A 146 -11.31 11.67 1.43
CA THR A 146 -11.09 13.13 1.49
C THR A 146 -11.59 13.70 2.81
N GLN A 147 -12.72 13.25 3.34
CA GLN A 147 -13.24 13.65 4.65
C GLN A 147 -12.39 13.09 5.81
N LYS A 148 -11.83 11.88 5.68
CA LYS A 148 -10.85 11.35 6.64
C LYS A 148 -9.58 12.18 6.58
N LEU A 149 -9.07 12.49 5.39
CA LEU A 149 -7.95 13.40 5.17
C LEU A 149 -8.26 14.79 5.74
N THR A 150 -9.50 15.31 5.60
CA THR A 150 -9.88 16.62 6.15
C THR A 150 -10.22 16.58 7.64
N LEU A 151 -10.58 15.43 8.20
CA LEU A 151 -10.60 15.19 9.65
C LEU A 151 -9.17 15.13 10.22
N TYR A 152 -8.20 14.67 9.42
CA TYR A 152 -6.76 14.86 9.65
C TYR A 152 -6.23 16.25 9.22
N ASP A 153 -7.07 17.12 8.63
CA ASP A 153 -6.80 18.56 8.40
C ASP A 153 -7.32 19.44 9.55
N ARG A 154 -7.83 18.86 10.64
CA ARG A 154 -7.49 19.44 11.94
C ARG A 154 -5.97 19.39 11.97
N GLU A 155 -5.26 20.51 12.16
CA GLU A 155 -3.78 20.59 12.11
C GLU A 155 -3.08 19.74 13.21
N ASP A 156 -3.44 18.48 13.39
CA ASP A 156 -2.93 17.58 14.40
C ASP A 156 -1.63 17.00 13.88
N LYS A 157 -0.60 17.81 14.06
CA LYS A 157 0.78 17.50 13.69
C LYS A 157 1.28 16.28 14.47
N TRP A 158 2.18 15.55 13.82
CA TRP A 158 2.99 14.55 14.51
C TRP A 158 3.77 15.24 15.62
N LYS A 159 3.79 14.64 16.81
CA LYS A 159 4.42 15.27 17.96
C LYS A 159 5.81 14.69 18.18
N ILE A 160 6.84 15.53 18.30
CA ILE A 160 8.17 15.10 18.73
C ILE A 160 8.50 15.68 20.10
N GLU A 161 8.90 14.84 21.06
CA GLU A 161 9.28 15.31 22.40
C GLU A 161 10.21 14.31 23.10
N TYR A 162 10.89 14.76 24.15
CA TYR A 162 11.50 13.84 25.11
C TYR A 162 10.40 13.15 25.93
N ALA A 163 10.51 11.83 26.08
CA ALA A 163 9.55 11.06 26.84
C ALA A 163 9.48 11.52 28.30
N LYS A 164 8.33 12.05 28.73
CA LYS A 164 8.13 12.57 30.10
C LYS A 164 8.14 11.48 31.19
N SER A 165 7.85 10.24 30.80
CA SER A 165 7.87 9.05 31.68
C SER A 165 8.09 7.79 30.85
N SER A 166 8.46 6.68 31.51
CA SER A 166 8.64 5.36 30.88
C SER A 166 7.36 4.53 30.72
N ARG A 167 6.17 5.15 30.86
CA ARG A 167 4.89 4.43 30.79
C ARG A 167 4.49 4.04 29.36
N ALA A 168 4.94 4.80 28.36
CA ALA A 168 4.61 4.58 26.96
C ALA A 168 5.27 3.31 26.41
N THR A 169 4.54 2.62 25.54
CA THR A 169 5.02 1.48 24.77
C THR A 169 5.06 1.87 23.30
N CYS A 170 6.20 1.64 22.65
CA CYS A 170 6.37 1.89 21.23
C CYS A 170 5.41 1.02 20.41
N LYS A 171 4.65 1.64 19.52
CA LYS A 171 3.67 0.93 18.69
C LYS A 171 4.30 0.16 17.53
N SER A 172 5.55 0.45 17.15
CA SER A 172 6.25 -0.33 16.11
C SER A 172 6.88 -1.62 16.67
N CYS A 173 7.55 -1.56 17.82
CA CYS A 173 8.33 -2.70 18.33
C CYS A 173 7.77 -3.33 19.62
N GLY A 174 6.74 -2.74 20.24
CA GLY A 174 6.13 -3.27 21.47
C GLY A 174 6.95 -3.06 22.75
N LEU A 175 8.15 -2.48 22.66
CA LEU A 175 9.01 -2.22 23.82
C LEU A 175 8.69 -0.89 24.51
N LYS A 176 9.06 -0.75 25.79
CA LYS A 176 8.91 0.50 26.54
C LYS A 176 9.77 1.61 25.95
N ILE A 177 9.28 2.84 26.03
CA ILE A 177 10.03 4.05 25.68
C ILE A 177 10.58 4.64 26.97
N GLU A 178 11.89 4.79 27.07
CA GLU A 178 12.55 5.26 28.29
C GLU A 178 12.29 6.75 28.52
N LYS A 179 12.26 7.18 29.79
CA LYS A 179 12.12 8.60 30.13
C LYS A 179 13.36 9.35 29.63
N GLY A 180 13.16 10.50 28.99
CA GLY A 180 14.24 11.35 28.49
C GLY A 180 14.72 11.01 27.09
N THR A 181 14.27 9.93 26.46
CA THR A 181 14.59 9.67 25.04
C THR A 181 13.63 10.39 24.10
N VAL A 182 14.10 10.80 22.92
CA VAL A 182 13.24 11.34 21.85
C VAL A 182 12.23 10.29 21.40
N ARG A 183 10.97 10.69 21.33
CA ARG A 183 9.85 9.87 20.84
C ARG A 183 8.95 10.67 19.90
N ILE A 184 8.28 9.93 19.02
CA ILE A 184 7.40 10.49 17.99
C ILE A 184 5.98 9.98 18.21
N GLY A 185 5.03 10.89 18.22
CA GLY A 185 3.61 10.62 18.39
C GLY A 185 2.87 10.72 17.06
N GLU A 186 2.36 9.58 16.58
CA GLU A 186 1.38 9.52 15.50
C GLU A 186 0.01 9.97 16.06
N PRO A 187 -0.61 11.03 15.52
CA PRO A 187 -1.92 11.49 15.98
C PRO A 187 -3.00 10.46 15.64
N TYR A 188 -3.88 10.20 16.60
CA TYR A 188 -5.07 9.38 16.38
C TYR A 188 -6.20 9.83 17.31
N TYR A 189 -7.43 9.56 16.93
CA TYR A 189 -8.59 9.88 17.75
C TYR A 189 -9.08 8.66 18.53
N PHE A 190 -9.34 8.86 19.82
CA PHE A 190 -10.05 7.91 20.67
C PHE A 190 -11.21 8.65 21.34
N ASP A 191 -12.44 8.20 21.08
CA ASP A 191 -13.67 8.83 21.57
C ASP A 191 -13.70 10.35 21.35
N GLN A 192 -13.41 10.78 20.11
CA GLN A 192 -13.35 12.20 19.69
C GLN A 192 -12.21 13.04 20.29
N TYR A 193 -11.40 12.49 21.19
CA TYR A 193 -10.21 13.15 21.73
C TYR A 193 -8.94 12.82 20.93
N LEU A 194 -8.14 13.85 20.64
CA LEU A 194 -6.82 13.67 20.05
C LEU A 194 -5.90 12.96 21.05
N ASN A 195 -5.29 11.88 20.59
CA ASN A 195 -4.33 11.07 21.30
C ASN A 195 -3.11 10.80 20.41
N TYR A 196 -2.04 10.28 21.01
CA TYR A 196 -0.81 9.95 20.28
C TYR A 196 -0.38 8.51 20.49
N ARG A 197 -0.14 7.80 19.39
CA ARG A 197 0.58 6.52 19.37
C ARG A 197 2.06 6.82 19.37
N TRP A 198 2.74 6.41 20.43
CA TRP A 198 4.16 6.73 20.60
C TRP A 198 5.05 5.70 19.92
N HIS A 199 6.15 6.16 19.33
CA HIS A 199 7.18 5.36 18.69
C HIS A 199 8.57 5.84 19.14
N HIS A 200 9.55 4.93 19.18
CA HIS A 200 10.95 5.34 19.28
C HIS A 200 11.38 6.10 18.03
N GLU A 201 12.35 6.98 18.17
CA GLU A 201 13.02 7.66 17.04
C GLU A 201 13.43 6.71 15.92
N LYS A 202 14.09 5.61 16.26
CA LYS A 202 14.57 4.59 15.31
C LYS A 202 13.46 3.71 14.72
N CYS A 203 12.26 3.79 15.26
CA CYS A 203 11.12 2.96 14.87
C CYS A 203 10.14 3.66 13.91
N ILE A 204 10.40 4.93 13.59
CA ILE A 204 9.63 5.71 12.62
C ILE A 204 10.18 5.50 11.21
N PHE A 205 9.29 5.39 10.24
CA PHE A 205 9.62 5.46 8.82
C PHE A 205 9.59 6.93 8.36
N TRP A 206 10.72 7.62 8.53
CA TRP A 206 10.83 9.06 8.26
C TRP A 206 10.50 9.47 6.83
N SER A 207 10.72 8.58 5.86
CA SER A 207 10.36 8.80 4.45
C SER A 207 8.86 8.99 4.18
N ARG A 208 7.99 8.75 5.18
CA ARG A 208 6.54 8.96 5.10
C ARG A 208 6.08 10.29 5.70
N LEU A 209 7.01 11.11 6.21
CA LEU A 209 6.73 12.40 6.84
C LEU A 209 7.42 13.51 6.08
N GLU A 210 6.88 14.73 6.22
CA GLU A 210 7.59 15.97 5.92
C GLU A 210 7.92 16.68 7.23
N ILE A 211 9.06 17.38 7.27
CA ILE A 211 9.50 18.11 8.47
C ILE A 211 8.43 19.07 9.01
N LYS A 212 7.64 19.70 8.13
CA LYS A 212 6.56 20.63 8.49
C LYS A 212 5.40 19.98 9.27
N GLN A 213 5.30 18.65 9.21
CA GLN A 213 4.30 17.87 9.94
C GLN A 213 4.71 17.57 11.38
N LEU A 214 5.96 17.87 11.79
CA LEU A 214 6.44 17.68 13.16
C LEU A 214 6.25 18.93 14.00
N GLU A 215 5.50 18.80 15.10
CA GLU A 215 5.37 19.82 16.13
C GLU A 215 6.39 19.61 17.24
N ASN A 216 6.89 20.72 17.81
CA ASN A 216 7.84 20.77 18.92
C ASN A 216 9.28 20.37 18.56
N LEU A 217 9.64 20.30 17.27
CA LEU A 217 11.02 20.10 16.84
C LEU A 217 11.98 21.16 17.41
N GLU A 218 11.51 22.40 17.52
CA GLU A 218 12.25 23.53 18.12
C GLU A 218 12.51 23.39 19.62
N GLN A 219 11.83 22.46 20.31
CA GLN A 219 12.01 22.20 21.74
C GLN A 219 13.08 21.13 22.02
N LEU A 220 13.63 20.48 20.99
CA LEU A 220 14.74 19.55 21.15
C LEU A 220 16.06 20.30 21.32
N GLU A 221 17.03 19.62 21.94
CA GLU A 221 18.41 20.11 21.95
C GLU A 221 18.99 20.21 20.54
N LYS A 222 19.94 21.13 20.34
CA LYS A 222 20.49 21.45 19.02
C LYS A 222 21.07 20.23 18.29
N GLU A 223 21.66 19.28 19.02
CA GLU A 223 22.20 18.06 18.44
C GLU A 223 21.10 17.10 17.99
N ASP A 224 20.08 16.87 18.83
CA ASP A 224 18.94 16.04 18.49
C ASP A 224 18.12 16.64 17.34
N LYS A 225 17.92 17.97 17.33
CA LYS A 225 17.26 18.66 16.22
C LYS A 225 17.97 18.39 14.88
N LYS A 226 19.29 18.57 14.83
CA LYS A 226 20.09 18.27 13.63
C LYS A 226 20.00 16.81 13.23
N ARG A 227 20.00 15.89 14.20
CA ARG A 227 19.83 14.46 13.93
C ARG A 227 18.48 14.17 13.30
N ILE A 228 17.40 14.76 13.81
CA ILE A 228 16.05 14.61 13.25
C ILE A 228 15.95 15.24 11.86
N GLU A 229 16.51 16.44 11.67
CA GLU A 229 16.55 17.11 10.37
C GLU A 229 17.27 16.28 9.31
N SER A 230 18.30 15.51 9.68
CA SER A 230 19.04 14.64 8.75
C SER A 230 18.24 13.46 8.18
N TYR A 231 17.04 13.18 8.71
CA TYR A 231 16.14 12.18 8.15
C TYR A 231 15.30 12.68 6.96
N PHE A 232 15.35 13.99 6.67
CA PHE A 232 14.61 14.66 5.60
C PHE A 232 15.57 15.26 4.56
#